data_AF-A0AAU9UVS8-F1
#
_entry.id   AF-A0AAU9UVS8-F1
#
_cell.length_a   1.000
_cell.length_b   1.000
_cell.length_c   1.000
_cell.angle_alpha   90.00
_cell.angle_beta   90.00
_cell.angle_gamma   90.00
#
_symmetry.space_group_name_H-M   'P 1'
#
loop_
_entity.id
_entity.type
_entity.pdbx_description
1 polymer ?
#
loop_
_entity_poly.entity_id
_entity_poly.type
_entity_poly.pdbx_seq_one_letter_code
_entity_poly.pdbx_strand_id
1 'polypeptide(L)'
;MEDIFNKLKKDHQNTVDNLVKWMKDSKIVDGLKVTEDKARKFFEDANDGKNIEIEKFKEVLSKLASEQKKTVEEFANSLAEEGPKILSSVKAAASAAASTFKENLSKNK
;
A
#
# COMPACT_ATOMS: atom_id res chain seq x y z
N MET A 1 -4.07 -2.41 -11.23
CA MET A 1 -4.19 -1.71 -9.93
C MET A 1 -5.47 -2.10 -9.19
N GLU A 2 -6.66 -1.90 -9.74
CA GLU A 2 -7.93 -2.10 -9.01
C GLU A 2 -8.13 -3.53 -8.49
N ASP A 3 -7.74 -4.55 -9.27
CA ASP A 3 -7.81 -5.96 -8.87
C ASP A 3 -6.96 -6.26 -7.61
N ILE A 4 -5.76 -5.68 -7.56
CA ILE A 4 -4.82 -5.81 -6.43
C ILE A 4 -5.37 -5.07 -5.21
N PHE A 5 -5.89 -3.86 -5.42
CA PHE A 5 -6.53 -3.10 -4.35
C PHE A 5 -7.72 -3.87 -3.75
N ASN A 6 -8.54 -4.49 -4.60
CA ASN A 6 -9.68 -5.29 -4.15
C ASN A 6 -9.23 -6.53 -3.36
N LYS A 7 -8.12 -7.17 -3.75
CA LYS A 7 -7.50 -8.25 -2.97
C LYS A 7 -6.98 -7.76 -1.62
N LEU A 8 -6.29 -6.63 -1.57
CA LEU A 8 -5.84 -6.02 -0.31
C LEU A 8 -7.04 -5.67 0.58
N LYS A 9 -8.10 -5.08 0.02
CA LYS A 9 -9.34 -4.79 0.75
C LYS A 9 -9.98 -6.05 1.32
N LYS A 10 -10.05 -7.13 0.52
CA LYS A 10 -10.59 -8.42 0.96
C LYS A 10 -9.80 -9.04 2.12
N ASP A 11 -8.49 -8.80 2.16
CA ASP A 11 -7.61 -9.24 3.23
C ASP A 11 -7.56 -8.26 4.42
N HIS A 12 -8.34 -7.16 4.39
CA HIS A 12 -8.28 -6.04 5.35
C HIS A 12 -6.90 -5.38 5.45
N GLN A 13 -6.21 -5.34 4.32
CA GLN A 13 -4.84 -4.89 4.12
C GLN A 13 -4.79 -3.60 3.27
N ASN A 14 -5.89 -2.88 3.12
CA ASN A 14 -6.01 -1.58 2.43
C ASN A 14 -5.68 -0.39 3.37
N THR A 15 -4.73 -0.59 4.28
CA THR A 15 -4.25 0.42 5.21
C THR A 15 -3.29 1.38 4.52
N VAL A 16 -3.12 2.58 5.07
CA VAL A 16 -2.18 3.58 4.54
C VAL A 16 -0.76 3.00 4.44
N ASP A 17 -0.30 2.24 5.45
CA ASP A 17 1.05 1.63 5.44
C ASP A 17 1.24 0.71 4.23
N ASN A 18 0.29 -0.19 3.96
CA ASN A 18 0.37 -1.11 2.84
C ASN A 18 0.27 -0.41 1.50
N LEU A 19 -0.59 0.60 1.38
CA LEU A 19 -0.73 1.36 0.14
C LEU A 19 0.53 2.19 -0.15
N VAL A 20 1.12 2.81 0.87
CA VAL A 20 2.39 3.55 0.73
C VAL A 20 3.53 2.60 0.41
N LYS A 21 3.61 1.42 1.06
CA LYS A 21 4.57 0.37 0.67
C LYS A 21 4.38 -0.08 -0.77
N TRP A 22 3.14 -0.25 -1.22
CA TRP A 22 2.86 -0.64 -2.59
C TRP A 22 3.34 0.42 -3.58
N MET A 23 3.09 1.69 -3.28
CA MET A 23 3.62 2.81 -4.07
C MET A 23 5.15 2.83 -4.06
N LYS A 24 5.79 2.50 -2.94
CA LYS A 24 7.24 2.47 -2.82
C LYS A 24 7.85 1.36 -3.67
N ASP A 25 7.30 0.15 -3.58
CA ASP A 25 7.71 -1.00 -4.37
C ASP A 25 7.54 -0.70 -5.87
N SER A 26 6.46 0.01 -6.21
CA SER A 26 6.19 0.54 -7.56
C SER A 26 7.08 1.71 -7.99
N LYS A 27 8.07 2.10 -7.18
CA LYS A 27 8.94 3.27 -7.40
C LYS A 27 8.17 4.58 -7.66
N ILE A 28 6.95 4.69 -7.12
CA ILE A 28 6.12 5.90 -7.20
C ILE A 28 6.53 6.91 -6.13
N VAL A 29 6.88 6.42 -4.92
CA VAL A 29 7.27 7.26 -3.76
C VAL A 29 8.74 7.05 -3.33
N ASP A 30 9.55 6.45 -4.21
CA ASP A 30 10.99 6.20 -4.01
C ASP A 30 11.86 7.39 -4.50
N GLY A 31 11.24 8.51 -4.88
CA GLY A 31 11.92 9.65 -5.50
C GLY A 31 12.16 10.81 -4.53
N LEU A 32 13.11 11.69 -4.90
CA LEU A 32 13.42 12.92 -4.14
C LEU A 32 12.23 13.91 -4.02
N LYS A 33 11.30 13.90 -4.99
CA LYS A 33 10.16 14.83 -5.04
C LYS A 33 8.91 14.34 -4.32
N VAL A 34 8.69 13.04 -4.34
CA VAL A 34 7.52 12.38 -3.76
C VAL A 34 8.04 11.25 -2.90
N THR A 35 7.96 11.44 -1.58
CA THR A 35 8.42 10.49 -0.56
C THR A 35 7.24 9.80 0.12
N GLU A 36 7.52 8.70 0.81
CA GLU A 36 6.55 7.97 1.63
C GLU A 36 5.80 8.89 2.62
N ASP A 37 6.50 9.87 3.22
CA ASP A 37 5.88 10.86 4.13
C ASP A 37 4.83 11.71 3.41
N LYS A 38 5.13 12.14 2.18
CA LYS A 38 4.20 12.98 1.40
C LYS A 38 2.98 12.18 0.97
N ALA A 39 3.18 10.94 0.52
CA ALA A 39 2.08 10.03 0.22
C ALA A 39 1.22 9.79 1.47
N ARG A 40 1.84 9.54 2.63
CA ARG A 40 1.15 9.38 3.91
C ARG A 40 0.34 10.62 4.29
N LYS A 41 0.87 11.83 4.10
CA LYS A 41 0.14 13.09 4.32
C LYS A 41 -1.12 13.20 3.47
N PHE A 42 -1.08 12.76 2.21
CA PHE A 42 -2.28 12.74 1.38
C PHE A 42 -3.34 11.73 1.85
N PHE A 43 -2.91 10.69 2.57
CA PHE A 43 -3.81 9.75 3.24
C PHE A 43 -4.20 10.17 4.65
N GLU A 44 -3.52 11.12 5.30
CA GLU A 44 -3.98 11.69 6.59
C GLU A 44 -5.30 12.45 6.44
N ASP A 45 -5.55 12.99 5.25
CA ASP A 45 -6.84 13.56 4.85
C ASP A 45 -7.94 12.49 4.66
N ALA A 46 -7.57 11.20 4.61
CA ALA A 46 -8.54 10.12 4.61
C ALA A 46 -9.02 9.87 6.05
N ASN A 47 -10.34 9.96 6.25
CA ASN A 47 -10.98 9.77 7.55
C ASN A 47 -10.70 8.40 8.20
N ASP A 48 -10.29 7.40 7.40
CA ASP A 48 -10.02 6.04 7.86
C ASP A 48 -8.65 5.53 7.38
N GLY A 49 -7.62 5.74 8.21
CA GLY A 49 -6.25 5.33 7.89
C GLY A 49 -6.02 3.81 7.80
N LYS A 50 -7.03 3.00 8.14
CA LYS A 50 -6.96 1.54 8.08
C LYS A 50 -7.82 0.94 6.97
N ASN A 51 -8.85 1.66 6.55
CA ASN A 51 -9.72 1.27 5.46
C ASN A 51 -9.80 2.40 4.42
N ILE A 52 -8.77 2.47 3.58
CA ILE A 52 -8.76 3.42 2.50
C ILE A 52 -9.68 2.93 1.38
N GLU A 53 -10.46 3.85 0.82
CA GLU A 53 -11.27 3.59 -0.36
C GLU A 53 -10.46 3.77 -1.65
N ILE A 54 -10.85 3.03 -2.68
CA ILE A 54 -10.13 3.06 -3.96
C ILE A 54 -10.19 4.45 -4.61
N GLU A 55 -11.29 5.18 -4.40
CA GLU A 55 -11.45 6.56 -4.85
C GLU A 55 -10.41 7.48 -4.20
N LYS A 56 -10.23 7.36 -2.88
CA LYS A 56 -9.20 8.12 -2.16
C LYS A 56 -7.79 7.72 -2.62
N PHE A 57 -7.55 6.42 -2.84
CA PHE A 57 -6.28 5.94 -3.39
C PHE A 57 -5.98 6.52 -4.78
N LYS A 58 -6.97 6.55 -5.68
CA LYS A 58 -6.88 7.18 -7.01
C LYS A 58 -6.64 8.69 -6.89
N GLU A 59 -7.30 9.38 -5.97
CA GLU A 59 -7.10 10.81 -5.72
C GLU A 59 -5.65 11.09 -5.29
N VAL A 60 -5.12 10.33 -4.33
CA VAL A 60 -3.73 10.47 -3.89
C VAL A 60 -2.79 10.22 -5.05
N LEU A 61 -3.00 9.16 -5.84
CA LEU A 61 -2.18 8.90 -7.02
C LEU A 61 -2.23 10.02 -8.05
N SER A 62 -3.38 10.66 -8.25
CA SER A 62 -3.51 11.83 -9.12
C SER A 62 -2.69 13.03 -8.63
N LYS A 63 -2.74 13.31 -7.32
CA LYS A 63 -1.91 14.36 -6.70
C LYS A 63 -0.42 14.05 -6.84
N LEU A 64 -0.02 12.81 -6.57
CA LEU A 64 1.38 12.37 -6.71
C LEU A 64 1.86 12.39 -8.17
N ALA A 65 1.01 11.97 -9.10
CA ALA A 65 1.32 11.94 -10.52
C ALA A 65 1.56 13.37 -11.05
N SER A 66 0.69 14.30 -10.65
CA SER A 66 0.81 15.73 -10.96
C SER A 66 2.16 16.31 -10.48
N GLU A 67 2.57 15.97 -9.25
CA GLU A 67 3.85 16.41 -8.67
C GLU A 67 5.07 15.86 -9.42
N GLN A 68 4.98 14.62 -9.91
CA GLN A 68 6.04 13.94 -10.65
C GLN A 68 6.03 14.24 -12.15
N LYS A 69 5.07 15.07 -12.64
CA LYS A 69 4.77 15.22 -14.08
C LYS A 69 4.55 13.89 -14.80
N LYS A 70 3.94 12.93 -14.09
CA LYS A 70 3.52 11.63 -14.63
C LYS A 70 1.99 11.58 -14.68
N THR A 71 1.46 10.56 -15.34
CA THR A 71 0.02 10.29 -15.40
C THR A 71 -0.39 9.24 -14.39
N VAL A 72 -1.66 9.30 -13.97
CA VAL A 72 -2.25 8.27 -13.09
C VAL A 72 -2.19 6.89 -13.74
N GLU A 73 -2.31 6.81 -15.07
CA GLU A 73 -2.16 5.55 -15.81
C GLU A 73 -0.78 4.92 -15.65
N GLU A 74 0.31 5.69 -15.79
CA GLU A 74 1.68 5.20 -15.57
C GLU A 74 1.86 4.61 -14.16
N PHE A 75 1.31 5.29 -13.17
CA PHE A 75 1.32 4.84 -11.78
C PHE A 75 0.43 3.62 -11.56
N ALA A 76 -0.78 3.62 -12.12
CA ALA A 76 -1.69 2.49 -12.04
C ALA A 76 -1.13 1.25 -12.74
N ASN A 77 -0.37 1.43 -13.81
CA ASN A 77 0.34 0.35 -14.50
C ASN A 77 1.48 -0.18 -13.63
N SER A 78 2.36 0.69 -13.14
CA SER A 78 3.45 0.30 -12.21
C SER A 78 2.91 -0.43 -10.97
N LEU A 79 1.81 0.07 -10.38
CA LEU A 79 1.12 -0.59 -9.28
C LEU A 79 0.52 -1.94 -9.69
N ALA A 80 -0.02 -2.07 -10.90
CA ALA A 80 -0.53 -3.34 -11.38
C ALA A 80 0.59 -4.38 -11.50
N GLU A 81 1.75 -3.98 -12.02
CA GLU A 81 2.93 -4.82 -12.20
C GLU A 81 3.53 -5.27 -10.86
N GLU A 82 3.67 -4.35 -9.89
CA GLU A 82 4.25 -4.65 -8.58
C GLU A 82 3.20 -5.12 -7.55
N GLY A 83 1.92 -5.08 -7.90
CA GLY A 83 0.82 -5.58 -7.07
C GLY A 83 0.96 -7.00 -6.55
N PRO A 84 1.33 -8.01 -7.36
CA PRO A 84 1.59 -9.35 -6.86
C PRO A 84 2.73 -9.43 -5.82
N LYS A 85 3.74 -8.55 -5.92
CA LYS A 85 4.81 -8.47 -4.92
C LYS A 85 4.27 -7.96 -3.60
N ILE A 86 3.46 -6.90 -3.62
CA ILE A 86 2.88 -6.40 -2.37
C ILE A 86 1.93 -7.40 -1.72
N LEU A 87 1.09 -8.09 -2.51
CA LEU A 87 0.22 -9.14 -1.99
C LEU A 87 1.02 -10.27 -1.34
N SER A 88 2.14 -10.65 -1.95
CA SER A 88 3.04 -11.67 -1.39
C SER A 88 3.73 -11.20 -0.12
N SER A 89 4.26 -9.96 -0.11
CA SER A 89 4.91 -9.35 1.05
C SER A 89 3.96 -9.19 2.23
N VAL A 90 2.73 -8.76 1.97
CA VAL A 90 1.68 -8.60 2.97
C VAL A 90 1.24 -9.96 3.52
N LYS A 91 1.00 -10.95 2.66
CA LYS A 91 0.68 -12.31 3.08
C LYS A 91 1.81 -12.94 3.89
N ALA A 92 3.07 -12.73 3.49
CA ALA A 92 4.24 -13.20 4.20
C ALA A 92 4.35 -12.55 5.59
N ALA A 93 4.14 -11.23 5.68
CA ALA A 93 4.11 -10.51 6.96
C ALA A 93 2.99 -11.01 7.89
N ALA A 94 1.79 -11.24 7.36
CA ALA A 94 0.66 -11.80 8.12
C ALA A 94 0.96 -13.22 8.62
N SER A 95 1.56 -14.06 7.78
CA SER A 95 1.93 -15.45 8.12
C SER A 95 3.07 -15.52 9.14
N ALA A 96 4.06 -14.63 9.02
CA ALA A 96 5.17 -14.50 9.95
C ALA A 96 4.69 -14.00 11.33
N ALA A 97 3.77 -13.03 11.35
CA ALA A 97 3.14 -12.57 12.59
C ALA A 97 2.36 -13.69 13.28
N ALA A 98 1.56 -14.46 12.53
CA ALA A 98 0.80 -15.59 13.07
C ALA A 98 1.71 -16.71 13.62
N SER A 99 2.80 -17.02 12.91
CA SER A 99 3.76 -18.04 13.31
C SER A 99 4.55 -17.62 14.56
N THR A 100 4.95 -16.34 14.62
CA THR A 100 5.67 -15.78 15.78
C THR A 100 4.78 -15.73 17.02
N PHE A 101 3.51 -15.37 16.87
CA PHE A 101 2.54 -15.39 17.98
C PHE A 101 2.32 -16.81 18.51
N LYS A 102 2.14 -17.78 17.61
CA LYS A 102 1.95 -19.19 18.00
C LYS A 102 3.18 -19.78 18.69
N GLU A 103 4.38 -19.43 18.24
CA GLU A 103 5.62 -19.89 18.87
C GLU A 103 5.87 -19.25 20.24
N ASN A 104 5.60 -17.94 20.40
CA ASN A 104 5.71 -17.28 21.70
C ASN A 104 4.68 -17.79 22.72
N LEU A 105 3.46 -18.13 22.28
CA LEU A 105 2.45 -18.75 23.14
C LEU A 105 2.86 -20.17 23.60
N SER A 106 3.58 -20.91 22.75
CA SER A 106 4.01 -22.29 23.03
C SER A 106 5.27 -22.37 23.90
N LYS A 107 6.10 -21.32 23.94
CA LYS A 107 7.31 -21.24 24.78
C LYS A 107 7.03 -20.77 26.22
N ASN A 108 5.82 -20.29 26.54
CA ASN A 108 5.45 -19.76 27.85
C ASN A 108 4.53 -20.72 28.66
N LYS A 109 4.59 -22.03 28.38
CA LYS A 109 3.82 -23.08 29.06
C LYS A 109 4.76 -24.19 29.50
#